data_AF-A0A453J2H9-F1
#
_entry.id   AF-A0A453J2H9-F1
#
_cell.length_a   1.000
_cell.length_b   1.000
_cell.length_c   1.000
_cell.angle_alpha   90.00
_cell.angle_beta   90.00
_cell.angle_gamma   90.00
#
_symmetry.space_group_name_H-M   'P 1'
#
loop_
_entity.id
_entity.type
_entity.pdbx_description
1 polymer ?
#
loop_
_entity_poly.entity_id
_entity_poly.type
_entity_poly.pdbx_seq_one_letter_code
_entity_poly.pdbx_strand_id
1 'polypeptide(L)'
;MGAEVTQVSAFTAVLAHALCLAGLAAAHSLAGRGALLSDPAHALRLLVVCEAPLVIVVFSLLRRDPKRCSFLKAAARGLLGLPIGAFLNAFGAIVLGAPVGIKYWIATTYWSCLMSLFTFVPAACVFGASKVDWQNVLSHSIYGTSSNVADYMISAPSHGAVIGAWLGAWPMPLDWERPWQVKILTATF
;
A
#
# COMPACT_ATOMS: atom_id res chain seq x y z
N MET A 1 -16.31 -22.07 23.17
CA MET A 1 -15.24 -22.67 22.35
C MET A 1 -14.51 -21.55 21.64
N GLY A 2 -13.37 -21.09 22.20
CA GLY A 2 -12.55 -20.07 21.54
C GLY A 2 -11.95 -20.65 20.26
N ALA A 3 -12.14 -19.97 19.13
CA ALA A 3 -11.49 -20.38 17.89
C ALA A 3 -9.97 -20.24 18.07
N GLU A 4 -9.24 -21.32 17.83
CA GLU A 4 -7.78 -21.35 17.84
C GLU A 4 -7.28 -20.51 16.65
N VAL A 5 -6.95 -19.24 16.90
CA VAL A 5 -6.40 -18.33 15.91
C VAL A 5 -4.95 -18.71 15.65
N THR A 6 -4.56 -18.85 14.38
CA THR A 6 -3.17 -19.13 14.03
C THR A 6 -2.32 -17.91 14.38
N GLN A 7 -1.37 -18.11 15.30
CA GLN A 7 -0.45 -17.06 15.72
C GLN A 7 0.71 -16.97 14.71
N VAL A 8 0.91 -15.79 14.11
CA VAL A 8 2.03 -15.59 13.20
C VAL A 8 3.29 -15.29 14.00
N SER A 9 4.38 -16.00 13.71
CA SER A 9 5.67 -15.74 14.36
C SER A 9 6.32 -14.46 13.83
N ALA A 10 7.16 -13.82 14.65
CA ALA A 10 7.93 -12.65 14.22
C ALA A 10 8.83 -12.96 13.00
N PHE A 11 9.45 -14.15 12.97
CA PHE A 11 10.27 -14.59 11.85
C PHE A 11 9.46 -14.69 10.54
N THR A 12 8.25 -15.27 10.62
CA THR A 12 7.35 -15.37 9.47
C THR A 12 6.92 -13.99 8.96
N ALA A 13 6.62 -13.05 9.88
CA ALA A 13 6.28 -11.68 9.51
C ALA A 13 7.44 -10.96 8.82
N VAL A 14 8.67 -11.08 9.36
CA VAL A 14 9.88 -10.51 8.76
C VAL A 14 10.11 -11.08 7.36
N LEU A 15 9.99 -12.40 7.20
CA LEU A 15 10.17 -13.06 5.91
C LEU A 15 9.13 -12.60 4.88
N ALA A 16 7.87 -12.46 5.30
CA ALA A 16 6.79 -11.96 4.44
C ALA A 16 7.09 -10.54 3.92
N HIS A 17 7.52 -9.64 4.80
CA HIS A 17 7.90 -8.28 4.38
C HIS A 17 9.17 -8.25 3.54
N ALA A 18 10.19 -9.05 3.87
CA ALA A 18 11.40 -9.15 3.07
C ALA A 18 11.09 -9.61 1.64
N LEU A 19 10.17 -10.57 1.48
CA LEU A 19 9.72 -11.04 0.18
C LEU A 19 8.98 -9.95 -0.61
N CYS A 20 8.02 -9.24 0.01
CA CYS A 20 7.34 -8.11 -0.64
C CYS A 20 8.32 -6.99 -1.02
N LEU A 21 9.25 -6.62 -0.13
CA LEU A 21 10.28 -5.61 -0.42
C LEU A 21 11.20 -6.03 -1.58
N ALA A 22 11.57 -7.31 -1.65
CA ALA A 22 12.34 -7.83 -2.77
C ALA A 22 11.54 -7.76 -4.09
N GLY A 23 10.24 -8.09 -4.04
CA GLY A 23 9.32 -7.95 -5.18
C GLY A 23 9.23 -6.51 -5.68
N LEU A 24 9.00 -5.56 -4.76
CA LEU A 24 8.93 -4.14 -5.05
C LEU A 24 10.26 -3.61 -5.62
N ALA A 25 11.40 -4.02 -5.06
CA ALA A 25 12.72 -3.64 -5.56
C ALA A 25 13.00 -4.20 -6.96
N ALA A 26 12.60 -5.43 -7.24
CA ALA A 26 12.71 -6.03 -8.57
C ALA A 26 11.82 -5.29 -9.57
N ALA A 27 10.57 -5.00 -9.22
CA ALA A 27 9.65 -4.25 -10.07
C ALA A 27 10.15 -2.83 -10.36
N HIS A 28 10.72 -2.15 -9.35
CA HIS A 28 11.34 -0.84 -9.53
C HIS A 28 12.58 -0.90 -10.44
N SER A 29 13.41 -1.93 -10.29
CA SER A 29 14.58 -2.15 -11.14
C SER A 29 14.18 -2.41 -12.60
N LEU A 30 13.09 -3.15 -12.82
CA LEU A 30 12.51 -3.39 -14.16
C LEU A 30 11.94 -2.11 -14.79
N ALA A 31 11.31 -1.24 -14.00
CA ALA A 31 10.83 0.04 -14.49
C ALA A 31 11.97 0.96 -14.95
N GLY A 32 13.15 0.82 -14.35
CA GLY A 32 14.34 1.60 -14.68
C GLY A 32 14.54 2.81 -13.78
N ARG A 33 15.80 3.24 -13.63
CA ARG A 33 16.15 4.40 -12.80
C ARG A 33 15.50 5.66 -13.34
N GLY A 34 14.87 6.44 -12.45
CA GLY A 34 14.21 7.68 -12.82
C GLY A 34 12.85 7.53 -13.50
N ALA A 35 12.38 6.29 -13.75
CA ALA A 35 11.10 6.04 -14.43
C ALA A 35 9.90 6.64 -13.70
N LEU A 36 9.93 6.71 -12.37
CA LEU A 36 8.91 7.39 -11.58
C LEU A 36 8.79 8.89 -11.86
N LEU A 37 9.85 9.52 -12.38
CA LEU A 37 9.85 10.94 -12.75
C LEU A 37 9.56 11.14 -14.24
N SER A 38 10.13 10.29 -15.10
CA SER A 38 10.01 10.43 -16.56
C SER A 38 8.70 9.87 -17.11
N ASP A 39 8.23 8.73 -16.59
CA ASP A 39 6.97 8.08 -16.96
C ASP A 39 6.33 7.41 -15.73
N PRO A 40 5.75 8.22 -14.82
CA PRO A 40 5.17 7.72 -13.56
C PRO A 40 4.06 6.69 -13.79
N ALA A 41 3.26 6.83 -14.85
CA ALA A 41 2.17 5.92 -15.13
C ALA A 41 2.68 4.51 -15.48
N HIS A 42 3.70 4.42 -16.34
CA HIS A 42 4.31 3.14 -16.67
C HIS A 42 5.01 2.50 -15.46
N ALA A 43 5.81 3.30 -14.72
CA ALA A 43 6.51 2.82 -13.54
C ALA A 43 5.54 2.29 -12.47
N LEU A 44 4.52 3.08 -12.11
CA LEU A 44 3.52 2.68 -11.12
C LEU A 44 2.71 1.46 -11.58
N ARG A 45 2.39 1.36 -12.87
CA ARG A 45 1.73 0.16 -13.43
C ARG A 45 2.58 -1.09 -13.22
N LEU A 46 3.88 -1.05 -13.49
CA LEU A 46 4.78 -2.18 -13.27
C LEU A 46 4.84 -2.57 -11.80
N LEU A 47 4.98 -1.58 -10.90
CA LEU A 47 4.95 -1.84 -9.45
C LEU A 47 3.65 -2.53 -9.04
N VAL A 48 2.48 -2.03 -9.46
CA VAL A 48 1.19 -2.63 -9.13
C VAL A 48 1.04 -4.05 -9.70
N VAL A 49 1.36 -4.26 -10.98
CA VAL A 49 1.19 -5.56 -11.65
C VAL A 49 2.10 -6.63 -11.05
N CYS A 50 3.32 -6.27 -10.66
CA CYS A 50 4.26 -7.21 -10.03
C CYS A 50 3.93 -7.44 -8.55
N GLU A 51 3.60 -6.39 -7.81
CA GLU A 51 3.46 -6.44 -6.36
C GLU A 51 2.09 -6.98 -5.92
N ALA A 52 1.03 -6.71 -6.67
CA ALA A 52 -0.32 -7.18 -6.34
C ALA A 52 -0.43 -8.71 -6.16
N PRO A 53 0.01 -9.56 -7.12
CA PRO A 53 -0.07 -11.00 -6.93
C PRO A 53 0.79 -11.45 -5.75
N LEU A 54 1.97 -10.86 -5.54
CA LEU A 54 2.87 -11.21 -4.46
C LEU A 54 2.24 -10.94 -3.09
N VAL A 55 1.79 -9.71 -2.85
CA VAL A 55 1.13 -9.31 -1.60
C VAL A 55 -0.12 -10.14 -1.35
N ILE A 56 -0.97 -10.34 -2.36
CA ILE A 56 -2.20 -11.12 -2.21
C ILE A 56 -1.87 -12.56 -1.81
N VAL A 57 -0.91 -13.21 -2.47
CA VAL A 57 -0.51 -14.58 -2.14
C VAL A 57 0.09 -14.65 -0.73
N VAL A 58 1.08 -13.82 -0.42
CA VAL A 58 1.80 -13.84 0.86
C VAL A 58 0.83 -13.64 2.02
N PHE A 59 0.00 -12.60 1.99
CA PHE A 59 -0.93 -12.33 3.09
C PHE A 59 -2.14 -13.29 3.13
N SER A 60 -2.50 -13.92 2.01
CA SER A 60 -3.51 -15.01 2.02
C SER A 60 -2.98 -16.29 2.66
N LEU A 61 -1.68 -16.56 2.56
CA LEU A 61 -1.04 -17.65 3.31
C LEU A 61 -1.03 -17.37 4.81
N LEU A 62 -0.89 -16.10 5.21
CA LEU A 62 -0.89 -15.63 6.60
C LEU A 62 -2.29 -15.38 7.19
N ARG A 63 -3.36 -15.86 6.55
CA ARG A 63 -4.74 -15.67 7.01
C ARG A 63 -4.94 -16.16 8.46
N ARG A 64 -5.70 -15.40 9.24
CA ARG A 64 -5.84 -15.56 10.69
C ARG A 64 -6.58 -16.84 11.13
N ASP A 65 -7.55 -17.30 10.35
CA ASP A 65 -8.31 -18.53 10.62
C ASP A 65 -8.30 -19.47 9.39
N PRO A 66 -7.25 -20.29 9.23
CA PRO A 66 -7.13 -21.25 8.14
C PRO A 66 -8.21 -22.33 8.10
N LYS A 67 -8.84 -22.64 9.25
CA LYS A 67 -9.87 -23.68 9.39
C LYS A 67 -11.21 -23.19 8.83
N ARG A 68 -11.54 -21.89 9.00
CA ARG A 68 -12.79 -21.30 8.50
C ARG A 68 -12.63 -20.54 7.18
N CYS A 69 -11.44 -20.00 6.92
CA CYS A 69 -11.12 -19.26 5.70
C CYS A 69 -10.17 -20.09 4.84
N SER A 70 -10.56 -20.42 3.62
CA SER A 70 -9.64 -21.04 2.65
C SER A 70 -8.70 -19.98 2.06
N PHE A 71 -7.57 -20.42 1.51
CA PHE A 71 -6.65 -19.54 0.79
C PHE A 71 -7.36 -18.74 -0.31
N LEU A 72 -8.21 -19.38 -1.11
CA LEU A 72 -8.96 -18.71 -2.18
C LEU A 72 -9.92 -17.64 -1.64
N LYS A 73 -10.55 -17.87 -0.48
CA LYS A 73 -11.40 -16.85 0.16
C LYS A 73 -10.57 -15.67 0.65
N ALA A 74 -9.38 -15.91 1.20
CA ALA A 74 -8.45 -14.85 1.61
C ALA A 74 -7.96 -14.06 0.38
N ALA A 75 -7.58 -14.73 -0.69
CA ALA A 75 -7.15 -14.11 -1.93
C ALA A 75 -8.26 -13.29 -2.59
N ALA A 76 -9.49 -13.81 -2.60
CA ALA A 76 -10.67 -13.08 -3.08
C ALA A 76 -10.92 -11.80 -2.25
N ARG A 77 -10.75 -11.85 -0.94
CA ARG A 77 -10.84 -10.64 -0.09
C ARG A 77 -9.74 -9.64 -0.42
N GLY A 78 -8.51 -10.09 -0.65
CA GLY A 78 -7.41 -9.23 -1.12
C GLY A 78 -7.71 -8.57 -2.46
N LEU A 79 -8.22 -9.34 -3.42
CA LEU A 79 -8.64 -8.86 -4.74
C LEU A 79 -9.77 -7.82 -4.66
N LEU A 80 -10.71 -7.98 -3.73
CA LEU A 80 -11.76 -6.99 -3.47
C LEU A 80 -11.24 -5.78 -2.67
N GLY A 81 -10.28 -6.00 -1.77
CA GLY A 81 -9.63 -4.96 -0.98
C GLY A 81 -8.84 -3.97 -1.83
N LEU A 82 -8.29 -4.42 -2.96
CA LEU A 82 -7.52 -3.59 -3.88
C LEU A 82 -8.35 -2.42 -4.48
N PRO A 83 -9.48 -2.65 -5.18
CA PRO A 83 -10.28 -1.55 -5.72
C PRO A 83 -10.95 -0.71 -4.63
N ILE A 84 -11.37 -1.30 -3.51
CA ILE A 84 -11.97 -0.56 -2.39
C ILE A 84 -10.95 0.38 -1.76
N GLY A 85 -9.76 -0.14 -1.44
CA GLY A 85 -8.69 0.67 -0.88
C GLY A 85 -8.14 1.69 -1.87
N ALA A 86 -8.09 1.38 -3.16
CA ALA A 86 -7.68 2.33 -4.19
C ALA A 86 -8.65 3.50 -4.25
N PHE A 87 -9.96 3.23 -4.22
CA PHE A 87 -10.98 4.28 -4.16
C PHE A 87 -10.81 5.18 -2.93
N LEU A 88 -10.61 4.60 -1.74
CA LEU A 88 -10.42 5.38 -0.51
C LEU A 88 -9.13 6.22 -0.52
N ASN A 89 -8.03 5.66 -1.03
CA ASN A 89 -6.77 6.39 -1.17
C ASN A 89 -6.88 7.52 -2.21
N ALA A 90 -7.54 7.27 -3.35
CA ALA A 90 -7.78 8.29 -4.37
C ALA A 90 -8.65 9.43 -3.82
N PHE A 91 -9.73 9.08 -3.14
CA PHE A 91 -10.60 10.04 -2.47
C PHE A 91 -9.84 10.89 -1.45
N GLY A 92 -9.05 10.25 -0.58
CA GLY A 92 -8.20 10.95 0.40
C GLY A 92 -7.21 11.89 -0.26
N ALA A 93 -6.54 11.47 -1.33
CA ALA A 93 -5.61 12.31 -2.08
C ALA A 93 -6.31 13.53 -2.71
N ILE A 94 -7.49 13.35 -3.30
CA ILE A 94 -8.28 14.44 -3.90
C ILE A 94 -8.70 15.45 -2.83
N VAL A 95 -9.20 14.99 -1.68
CA VAL A 95 -9.56 15.87 -0.55
C VAL A 95 -8.35 16.65 -0.03
N LEU A 96 -7.16 16.05 -0.06
CA LEU A 96 -5.91 16.70 0.33
C LEU A 96 -5.29 17.59 -0.76
N GLY A 97 -5.95 17.75 -1.91
CA GLY A 97 -5.56 18.69 -2.96
C GLY A 97 -4.92 18.06 -4.20
N ALA A 98 -5.01 16.75 -4.40
CA ALA A 98 -4.57 16.12 -5.64
C ALA A 98 -5.41 16.60 -6.84
N PRO A 99 -4.79 16.91 -7.99
CA PRO A 99 -5.50 17.44 -9.15
C PRO A 99 -6.45 16.42 -9.77
N VAL A 100 -7.72 16.79 -9.97
CA VAL A 100 -8.78 15.94 -10.54
C VAL A 100 -8.83 16.01 -12.07
N GLY A 101 -7.66 15.99 -12.71
CA GLY A 101 -7.51 16.18 -14.16
C GLY A 101 -7.38 14.88 -14.95
N ILE A 102 -7.95 14.84 -16.17
CA ILE A 102 -7.77 13.72 -17.12
C ILE A 102 -6.29 13.56 -17.52
N LYS A 103 -5.46 14.58 -17.36
CA LYS A 103 -4.02 14.44 -17.61
C LYS A 103 -3.32 13.50 -16.61
N TYR A 104 -3.82 13.39 -15.37
CA TYR A 104 -3.14 12.67 -14.28
C TYR A 104 -3.89 11.42 -13.81
N TRP A 105 -5.09 11.14 -14.33
CA TRP A 105 -5.96 10.07 -13.81
C TRP A 105 -5.31 8.69 -13.80
N ILE A 106 -4.50 8.35 -14.82
CA ILE A 106 -3.81 7.05 -14.91
C ILE A 106 -2.79 6.91 -13.79
N ALA A 107 -1.93 7.91 -13.61
CA ALA A 107 -0.91 7.90 -12.58
C ALA A 107 -1.54 7.89 -11.18
N THR A 108 -2.59 8.69 -10.95
CA THR A 108 -3.35 8.69 -9.70
C THR A 108 -3.97 7.32 -9.43
N THR A 109 -4.55 6.68 -10.44
CA THR A 109 -5.17 5.35 -10.29
C THR A 109 -4.14 4.30 -9.90
N TYR A 110 -3.00 4.22 -10.60
CA TYR A 110 -1.96 3.26 -10.25
C TYR A 110 -1.32 3.57 -8.89
N TRP A 111 -1.12 4.84 -8.56
CA TRP A 111 -0.65 5.24 -7.24
C TRP A 111 -1.64 4.81 -6.14
N SER A 112 -2.94 5.04 -6.33
CA SER A 112 -3.96 4.63 -5.35
C SER A 112 -4.06 3.10 -5.22
N CYS A 113 -3.90 2.36 -6.32
CA CYS A 113 -3.77 0.90 -6.28
C CYS A 113 -2.52 0.47 -5.47
N LEU A 114 -1.37 1.10 -5.70
CA LEU A 114 -0.14 0.81 -4.97
C LEU A 114 -0.30 1.11 -3.47
N MET A 115 -0.91 2.25 -3.12
CA MET A 115 -1.22 2.56 -1.73
C MET A 115 -2.17 1.55 -1.11
N SER A 116 -3.17 1.07 -1.86
CA SER A 116 -4.08 0.03 -1.40
C SER A 116 -3.38 -1.31 -1.14
N LEU A 117 -2.36 -1.66 -1.93
CA LEU A 117 -1.51 -2.84 -1.68
C LEU A 117 -0.77 -2.76 -0.35
N PHE A 118 -0.45 -1.55 0.11
CA PHE A 118 0.25 -1.37 1.39
C PHE A 118 -0.69 -1.19 2.59
N THR A 119 -1.93 -0.74 2.37
CA THR A 119 -2.83 -0.30 3.46
C THR A 119 -4.06 -1.18 3.65
N PHE A 120 -4.69 -1.66 2.57
CA PHE A 120 -5.97 -2.37 2.63
C PHE A 120 -5.84 -3.86 2.30
N VAL A 121 -5.03 -4.22 1.30
CA VAL A 121 -4.95 -5.61 0.81
C VAL A 121 -4.42 -6.58 1.88
N PRO A 122 -3.34 -6.30 2.62
CA PRO A 122 -2.86 -7.17 3.69
C PRO A 122 -3.92 -7.41 4.78
N ALA A 123 -4.61 -6.35 5.20
CA ALA A 123 -5.69 -6.41 6.18
C ALA A 123 -6.89 -7.22 5.65
N ALA A 124 -7.28 -7.02 4.39
CA ALA A 124 -8.38 -7.76 3.77
C ALA A 124 -8.08 -9.26 3.64
N CYS A 125 -6.85 -9.63 3.26
CA CYS A 125 -6.40 -11.03 3.20
C CYS A 125 -6.43 -11.69 4.59
N VAL A 126 -5.88 -11.03 5.61
CA VAL A 126 -5.65 -11.64 6.94
C VAL A 126 -6.89 -11.57 7.84
N PHE A 127 -7.57 -10.43 7.91
CA PHE A 127 -8.68 -10.18 8.82
C PHE A 127 -10.07 -10.31 8.17
N GLY A 128 -10.16 -10.18 6.84
CA GLY A 128 -11.44 -10.17 6.14
C GLY A 128 -12.30 -8.96 6.50
N ALA A 129 -13.55 -9.16 6.91
CA ALA A 129 -14.52 -8.08 7.20
C ALA A 129 -14.71 -7.78 8.69
N SER A 130 -13.81 -8.26 9.56
CA SER A 130 -13.92 -8.09 11.00
C SER A 130 -13.73 -6.64 11.42
N LYS A 131 -14.82 -5.95 11.77
CA LYS A 131 -14.77 -4.52 12.17
C LYS A 131 -13.80 -4.27 13.31
N VAL A 132 -13.75 -5.17 14.30
CA VAL A 132 -12.85 -5.06 15.46
C VAL A 132 -11.39 -5.14 15.01
N ASP A 133 -11.04 -6.08 14.14
CA ASP A 133 -9.66 -6.21 13.65
C ASP A 133 -9.24 -5.02 12.79
N TRP A 134 -10.14 -4.47 11.96
CA TRP A 134 -9.88 -3.25 11.20
C TRP A 134 -9.69 -2.02 12.10
N GLN A 135 -10.53 -1.88 13.14
CA GLN A 135 -10.37 -0.82 14.14
C GLN A 135 -9.05 -0.98 14.90
N ASN A 136 -8.65 -2.21 15.21
CA ASN A 136 -7.40 -2.53 15.87
C ASN A 136 -6.19 -2.17 15.02
N VAL A 137 -6.21 -2.46 13.72
CA VAL A 137 -5.16 -2.05 12.77
C VAL A 137 -5.00 -0.53 12.75
N LEU A 138 -6.10 0.21 12.76
CA LEU A 138 -6.08 1.68 12.75
C LEU A 138 -5.68 2.29 14.10
N SER A 139 -6.09 1.67 15.22
CA SER A 139 -5.97 2.28 16.55
C SER A 139 -4.70 1.84 17.30
N HIS A 140 -4.30 0.57 17.20
CA HIS A 140 -3.27 0.01 18.10
C HIS A 140 -1.83 0.29 17.66
N SER A 141 -1.59 0.64 16.39
CA SER A 141 -0.25 1.01 15.91
C SER A 141 0.20 2.39 16.40
N ILE A 142 -0.74 3.31 16.65
CA ILE A 142 -0.41 4.68 17.07
C ILE A 142 0.01 4.71 18.55
N TYR A 143 -0.47 3.76 19.36
CA TYR A 143 -0.23 3.68 20.81
C TYR A 143 0.57 2.45 21.25
N GLY A 144 1.12 1.66 20.32
CA GLY A 144 2.01 0.53 20.61
C GLY A 144 1.39 -0.62 21.43
N THR A 145 0.06 -0.79 21.40
CA THR A 145 -0.67 -1.61 22.39
C THR A 145 -1.02 -3.02 21.92
N SER A 146 -0.75 -3.41 20.66
CA SER A 146 -1.08 -4.77 20.21
C SER A 146 -0.01 -5.77 20.66
N SER A 147 -0.43 -6.81 21.38
CA SER A 147 0.39 -7.97 21.73
C SER A 147 0.49 -9.01 20.61
N ASN A 148 -0.24 -8.83 19.50
CA ASN A 148 -0.27 -9.77 18.39
C ASN A 148 0.58 -9.29 17.20
N VAL A 149 1.60 -10.07 16.86
CA VAL A 149 2.49 -9.85 15.70
C VAL A 149 1.71 -9.62 14.42
N ALA A 150 0.57 -10.30 14.22
CA ALA A 150 -0.21 -10.16 13.00
C ALA A 150 -0.83 -8.78 12.81
N ASP A 151 -1.26 -8.14 13.90
CA ASP A 151 -1.82 -6.80 13.85
C ASP A 151 -0.71 -5.77 13.59
N TYR A 152 0.47 -5.95 14.21
CA TYR A 152 1.62 -5.07 14.02
C TYR A 152 2.21 -5.16 12.60
N MET A 153 2.34 -6.37 12.05
CA MET A 153 2.91 -6.57 10.71
C MET A 153 2.07 -5.89 9.61
N ILE A 154 0.76 -5.73 9.83
CA ILE A 154 -0.12 -5.06 8.86
C ILE A 154 -0.16 -3.55 9.14
N SER A 155 -0.33 -3.17 10.41
CA SER A 155 -0.55 -1.77 10.77
C SER A 155 0.70 -0.91 10.60
N ALA A 156 1.88 -1.34 11.03
CA ALA A 156 3.08 -0.50 10.96
C ALA A 156 3.46 -0.12 9.50
N PRO A 157 3.50 -1.06 8.53
CA PRO A 157 3.74 -0.70 7.12
C PRO A 157 2.63 0.14 6.51
N SER A 158 1.37 -0.07 6.89
CA SER A 158 0.23 0.73 6.41
C SER A 158 0.38 2.20 6.81
N HIS A 159 0.70 2.46 8.09
CA HIS A 159 0.95 3.82 8.57
C HIS A 159 2.21 4.41 7.96
N GLY A 160 3.29 3.61 7.86
CA GLY A 160 4.52 4.03 7.20
C GLY A 160 4.29 4.44 5.73
N ALA A 161 3.44 3.72 5.00
CA ALA A 161 3.07 4.07 3.63
C ALA A 161 2.30 5.39 3.56
N VAL A 162 1.30 5.60 4.44
CA VAL A 162 0.52 6.84 4.49
C VAL A 162 1.40 8.04 4.88
N ILE A 163 2.22 7.89 5.92
CA ILE A 163 3.17 8.93 6.35
C ILE A 163 4.19 9.22 5.24
N GLY A 164 4.75 8.18 4.62
CA GLY A 164 5.71 8.31 3.53
C GLY A 164 5.11 8.99 2.30
N ALA A 165 3.87 8.64 1.94
CA ALA A 165 3.14 9.30 0.86
C ALA A 165 2.89 10.79 1.16
N TRP A 166 2.50 11.11 2.40
CA TRP A 166 2.26 12.49 2.83
C TRP A 166 3.55 13.31 2.87
N LEU A 167 4.63 12.77 3.44
CA LEU A 167 5.96 13.40 3.43
C LEU A 167 6.53 13.52 2.01
N GLY A 168 6.23 12.57 1.13
CA GLY A 168 6.62 12.65 -0.29
C GLY A 168 5.84 13.71 -1.06
N ALA A 169 4.61 14.03 -0.65
CA ALA A 169 3.83 15.12 -1.20
C ALA A 169 4.26 16.50 -0.64
N TRP A 170 4.80 16.55 0.58
CA TRP A 170 5.24 17.77 1.25
C TRP A 170 6.25 18.65 0.46
N PRO A 171 7.32 18.11 -0.18
CA PRO A 171 8.26 18.92 -0.95
C PRO A 171 7.71 19.39 -2.31
N MET A 172 6.50 18.99 -2.72
CA MET A 172 5.84 19.58 -3.88
C MET A 172 5.08 20.84 -3.44
N PRO A 173 5.54 22.05 -3.78
CA PRO A 173 4.74 23.24 -3.54
C PRO A 173 3.43 23.12 -4.31
N LEU A 174 2.35 23.55 -3.68
CA LEU A 174 0.96 23.52 -4.15
C LEU A 174 0.72 24.46 -5.36
N ASP A 175 1.61 24.45 -6.35
CA ASP A 175 1.68 25.41 -7.46
C ASP A 175 1.96 24.64 -8.76
N TRP A 176 0.98 23.83 -9.19
CA TRP A 176 1.05 22.86 -10.29
C TRP A 176 1.22 23.45 -11.71
N GLU A 177 1.35 24.78 -11.85
CA GLU A 177 1.23 25.49 -13.13
C GLU A 177 2.17 26.72 -13.22
N ARG A 178 3.46 26.61 -12.85
CA ARG A 178 4.37 27.79 -12.91
C ARG A 178 5.70 27.57 -13.67
N PRO A 179 5.97 28.39 -14.71
CA PRO A 179 7.22 28.40 -15.48
C PRO A 179 8.50 28.82 -14.72
N TRP A 180 8.44 29.32 -13.49
CA TRP A 180 9.60 29.90 -12.79
C TRP A 180 10.62 28.86 -12.31
N GLN A 181 10.23 27.59 -12.15
CA GLN A 181 11.17 26.50 -11.86
C GLN A 181 12.18 26.27 -13.00
N VAL A 182 11.77 26.56 -14.25
CA VAL A 182 12.67 26.53 -15.42
C VAL A 182 13.76 27.61 -15.29
N LYS A 183 13.43 28.75 -14.68
CA LYS A 183 14.33 29.91 -14.55
C LYS A 183 15.45 29.71 -13.52
N ILE A 184 15.20 28.95 -12.44
CA ILE A 184 16.25 28.62 -11.45
C ILE A 184 17.24 27.61 -12.03
N LEU A 185 16.77 26.64 -12.81
CA LEU A 185 17.63 25.65 -13.45
C LEU A 185 18.43 26.23 -14.62
N THR A 186 17.94 27.24 -15.33
CA THR A 186 18.69 27.92 -16.41
C THR A 186 19.61 29.04 -15.93
N ALA A 187 19.45 29.54 -14.71
CA ALA A 187 20.35 30.56 -14.14
C ALA A 187 21.62 29.96 -13.51
N THR A 188 21.75 28.63 -13.49
CA THR A 188 22.86 27.91 -12.83
C THR A 188 23.72 27.09 -13.81
N PHE A 189 23.50 27.24 -15.13
CA PHE A 189 24.34 26.71 -16.21
C PHE A 189 24.71 27.80 -17.20
#